data_AF-A0A2K2CGJ8-F1
#
_entry.id   AF-A0A2K2CGJ8-F1
#
_cell.length_a   1.000
_cell.length_b   1.000
_cell.length_c   1.000
_cell.angle_alpha   90.00
_cell.angle_beta   90.00
_cell.angle_gamma   90.00
#
_symmetry.space_group_name_H-M   'P 1'
#
loop_
_entity.id
_entity.type
_entity.pdbx_description
1 polymer ?
#
loop_
_entity_poly.entity_id
_entity_poly.type
_entity_poly.pdbx_seq_one_letter_code
_entity_poly.pdbx_strand_id
1 'polypeptide(L)'
;MSFSRDQGGLGVTDLDIKNISLLCKWLWKLENEDGKRGQSHFWQGLMQVKNIFINCCRKQVGNGDRTCFWEEHWIGDAPLCSKFPRLYNLTNKQFISVSAVFKSQWQCISFRRSFCEETLEMRTQLRMLCLGVCLNEEHDRCIWKLTNSGQFSIKSLYNMLKDKQ
;
A
#
# COMPACT_ATOMS: atom_id res chain seq x y z
N MET A 1 -15.56 -2.55 28.03
CA MET A 1 -14.91 -3.88 28.06
C MET A 1 -15.90 -4.90 27.55
N SER A 2 -15.75 -5.40 26.32
CA SER A 2 -16.61 -6.48 25.78
C SER A 2 -15.77 -7.75 25.58
N PHE A 3 -16.24 -8.84 26.19
CA PHE A 3 -15.55 -10.14 26.25
C PHE A 3 -15.76 -10.98 24.98
N SER A 4 -14.87 -11.95 24.75
CA SER A 4 -14.87 -12.90 23.62
C SER A 4 -15.94 -14.01 23.75
N ARG A 5 -16.22 -14.69 22.62
CA ARG A 5 -17.30 -15.67 22.44
C ARG A 5 -17.26 -16.86 23.40
N ASP A 6 -16.11 -17.16 24.00
CA ASP A 6 -15.94 -18.31 24.88
C ASP A 6 -16.51 -18.09 26.30
N GLN A 7 -17.08 -16.91 26.57
CA GLN A 7 -17.67 -16.55 27.88
C GLN A 7 -19.14 -16.07 27.81
N GLY A 8 -19.92 -16.50 26.82
CA GLY A 8 -21.37 -16.28 26.83
C GLY A 8 -21.83 -14.82 26.68
N GLY A 9 -21.01 -13.94 26.10
CA GLY A 9 -21.44 -12.60 25.68
C GLY A 9 -22.26 -12.64 24.39
N LEU A 10 -23.24 -11.72 24.23
CA LEU A 10 -24.23 -11.64 23.15
C LEU A 10 -23.72 -11.63 21.68
N GLY A 11 -22.41 -11.78 21.45
CA GLY A 11 -21.84 -11.83 20.11
C GLY A 11 -21.93 -10.52 19.34
N VAL A 12 -22.16 -9.40 20.03
CA VAL A 12 -22.29 -8.06 19.43
C VAL A 12 -21.01 -7.73 18.68
N THR A 13 -21.11 -7.64 17.36
CA THR A 13 -20.02 -7.20 16.49
C THR A 13 -19.71 -5.74 16.79
N ASP A 14 -18.42 -5.42 16.92
CA ASP A 14 -17.97 -4.04 16.98
C ASP A 14 -18.33 -3.36 15.65
N LEU A 15 -19.29 -2.44 15.71
CA LEU A 15 -19.86 -1.78 14.53
C LEU A 15 -18.84 -0.88 13.84
N ASP A 16 -17.90 -0.29 14.59
CA ASP A 16 -16.87 0.57 14.03
C ASP A 16 -15.84 -0.27 13.26
N ILE A 17 -15.35 -1.36 13.85
CA ILE A 17 -14.46 -2.31 13.16
C ILE A 17 -15.15 -2.90 11.93
N LYS A 18 -16.45 -3.22 12.05
CA LYS A 18 -17.24 -3.75 10.94
C LYS A 18 -17.36 -2.71 9.81
N ASN A 19 -17.62 -1.45 10.13
CA ASN A 19 -17.70 -0.36 9.16
C ASN A 19 -16.34 -0.14 8.46
N ILE A 20 -15.24 -0.08 9.22
CA ILE A 20 -13.88 -0.01 8.66
C ILE A 20 -13.63 -1.17 7.70
N SER A 21 -14.02 -2.39 8.09
CA SER A 21 -13.83 -3.57 7.26
C SER A 21 -14.63 -3.53 5.96
N LEU A 22 -15.83 -2.94 5.97
CA LEU A 22 -16.65 -2.77 4.78
C LEU A 22 -16.07 -1.68 3.84
N LEU A 23 -15.59 -0.56 4.39
CA LEU A 23 -14.92 0.48 3.60
C LEU A 23 -13.64 -0.06 2.95
N CYS A 24 -12.83 -0.85 3.66
CA CYS A 24 -11.67 -1.53 3.08
C CYS A 24 -12.04 -2.55 1.99
N LYS A 25 -13.21 -3.21 2.08
CA LYS A 25 -13.71 -4.07 1.00
C LYS A 25 -13.97 -3.27 -0.28
N TRP A 26 -14.48 -2.05 -0.15
CA TRP A 26 -14.67 -1.16 -1.29
C TRP A 26 -13.35 -0.68 -1.89
N LEU A 27 -12.35 -0.34 -1.06
CA LEU A 27 -11.00 -0.06 -1.53
C LEU A 27 -10.39 -1.26 -2.29
N TRP A 28 -10.57 -2.49 -1.79
CA TRP A 28 -10.11 -3.69 -2.47
C TRP A 28 -10.69 -3.83 -3.88
N LYS A 29 -11.99 -3.57 -4.03
CA LYS A 29 -12.65 -3.59 -5.34
C LYS A 29 -12.08 -2.52 -6.25
N LEU A 30 -11.88 -1.29 -5.77
CA LEU A 30 -11.31 -0.21 -6.58
C LEU A 30 -9.88 -0.49 -7.07
N GLU A 31 -9.11 -1.29 -6.34
CA GLU A 31 -7.73 -1.63 -6.70
C GLU A 31 -7.61 -2.78 -7.70
N ASN A 32 -8.53 -3.75 -7.66
CA ASN A 32 -8.46 -4.96 -8.51
C ASN A 32 -9.57 -5.05 -9.56
N GLU A 33 -10.61 -4.23 -9.47
CA GLU A 33 -11.73 -4.15 -10.40
C GLU A 33 -11.74 -2.71 -10.97
N ASP A 34 -12.18 -2.53 -12.23
CA ASP A 34 -12.28 -1.21 -12.87
C ASP A 34 -13.47 -0.40 -12.32
N GLY A 35 -13.39 -0.06 -11.04
CA GLY A 35 -14.37 0.79 -10.36
C GLY A 35 -14.14 2.27 -10.67
N LYS A 36 -15.21 2.97 -11.04
CA LYS A 36 -15.16 4.43 -11.29
C LYS A 36 -14.93 5.19 -9.98
N ARG A 37 -13.89 6.03 -9.95
CA ARG A 37 -13.65 6.95 -8.83
C ARG A 37 -14.62 8.15 -8.90
N GLY A 38 -15.73 8.15 -8.15
CA GLY A 38 -16.76 9.19 -8.27
C GLY A 38 -16.96 10.06 -7.02
N GLN A 39 -16.58 11.34 -7.04
CA GLN A 39 -16.56 12.24 -5.87
C GLN A 39 -17.92 12.36 -5.15
N SER A 40 -17.97 11.92 -3.89
CA SER A 40 -19.11 12.02 -2.96
C SER A 40 -18.63 11.85 -1.52
N HIS A 41 -19.49 12.06 -0.51
CA HIS A 41 -19.19 11.81 0.91
C HIS A 41 -18.63 10.41 1.19
N PHE A 42 -18.92 9.44 0.32
CA PHE A 42 -18.33 8.12 0.36
C PHE A 42 -16.79 8.13 0.26
N TRP A 43 -16.20 9.03 -0.55
CA TRP A 43 -14.74 9.14 -0.67
C TRP A 43 -14.06 9.61 0.60
N GLN A 44 -14.71 10.49 1.36
CA GLN A 44 -14.16 10.91 2.65
C GLN A 44 -14.06 9.71 3.60
N GLY A 45 -15.09 8.86 3.65
CA GLY A 45 -15.06 7.60 4.40
C GLY A 45 -13.96 6.64 3.92
N LEU A 46 -13.77 6.48 2.61
CA LEU A 46 -12.69 5.66 2.06
C LEU A 46 -11.30 6.20 2.44
N MET A 47 -11.10 7.52 2.42
CA MET A 47 -9.82 8.14 2.75
C MET A 47 -9.46 7.97 4.23
N GLN A 48 -10.45 7.93 5.13
CA GLN A 48 -10.22 7.66 6.55
C GLN A 48 -9.62 6.27 6.82
N VAL A 49 -9.97 5.27 6.00
CA VAL A 49 -9.47 3.89 6.17
C VAL A 49 -8.31 3.54 5.23
N LYS A 50 -7.91 4.47 4.35
CA LYS A 50 -6.90 4.24 3.31
C LYS A 50 -5.58 3.72 3.87
N ASN A 51 -5.07 4.31 4.96
CA ASN A 51 -3.80 3.88 5.56
C ASN A 51 -3.89 2.48 6.16
N ILE A 52 -5.02 2.15 6.80
CA ILE A 52 -5.26 0.78 7.33
C ILE A 52 -5.22 -0.21 6.16
N PHE A 53 -5.92 0.10 5.08
CA PHE A 53 -5.97 -0.73 3.89
C PHE A 53 -4.58 -0.92 3.25
N ILE A 54 -3.86 0.18 2.96
CA ILE A 54 -2.53 0.13 2.35
C ILE A 54 -1.57 -0.70 3.20
N ASN A 55 -1.59 -0.53 4.52
CA ASN A 55 -0.73 -1.29 5.43
C ASN A 55 -1.03 -2.80 5.44
N CYS A 56 -2.24 -3.22 5.03
CA CYS A 56 -2.62 -4.61 4.89
C CYS A 56 -2.39 -5.17 3.47
N CYS A 57 -1.93 -4.33 2.54
CA CYS A 57 -1.73 -4.68 1.14
C CYS A 57 -0.25 -4.76 0.78
N ARG A 58 0.04 -5.58 -0.23
CA ARG A 58 1.28 -5.56 -1.02
C ARG A 58 0.88 -5.44 -2.49
N LYS A 59 1.67 -4.73 -3.29
CA LYS A 59 1.48 -4.66 -4.74
C LYS A 59 2.33 -5.71 -5.44
N GLN A 60 1.70 -6.49 -6.31
CA GLN A 60 2.38 -7.28 -7.32
C GLN A 60 2.41 -6.45 -8.60
N VAL A 61 3.60 -5.96 -8.95
CA VAL A 61 3.79 -5.08 -10.10
C VAL A 61 3.74 -5.90 -11.39
N GLY A 62 2.90 -5.47 -12.33
CA GLY A 62 2.89 -5.89 -13.72
C GLY A 62 3.46 -4.77 -14.58
N ASN A 63 2.59 -3.96 -15.15
CA ASN A 63 2.95 -2.79 -15.96
C ASN A 63 3.45 -1.59 -15.14
N GLY A 64 3.18 -1.55 -13.82
CA GLY A 64 3.65 -0.53 -12.90
C GLY A 64 2.92 0.81 -12.98
N ASP A 65 1.85 0.94 -13.75
CA ASP A 65 1.15 2.22 -13.95
C ASP A 65 0.28 2.61 -12.75
N ARG A 66 -0.25 1.63 -12.00
CA ARG A 66 -1.16 1.84 -10.87
C ARG A 66 -0.49 1.65 -9.51
N THR A 67 0.83 1.46 -9.48
CA THR A 67 1.62 1.29 -8.27
C THR A 67 2.50 2.51 -8.00
N CYS A 68 2.33 3.14 -6.83
CA CYS A 68 3.20 4.23 -6.39
C CYS A 68 4.57 3.68 -5.95
N PHE A 69 5.63 4.22 -6.55
CA PHE A 69 7.00 3.79 -6.32
C PHE A 69 7.44 3.94 -4.86
N TRP A 70 7.07 5.04 -4.20
CA TRP A 70 7.58 5.30 -2.85
C TRP A 70 6.68 4.76 -1.74
N GLU A 71 5.37 4.96 -1.86
CA GLU A 71 4.45 4.81 -0.73
C GLU A 71 3.79 3.44 -0.62
N GLU A 72 3.85 2.63 -1.68
CA GLU A 72 3.26 1.30 -1.67
C GLU A 72 4.31 0.21 -1.45
N HIS A 73 3.89 -0.88 -0.80
CA HIS A 73 4.74 -2.05 -0.59
C HIS A 73 4.73 -2.90 -1.85
N TRP A 74 5.57 -2.56 -2.83
CA TRP A 74 5.65 -3.28 -4.11
C TRP A 74 6.94 -4.10 -4.27
N ILE A 75 7.97 -3.77 -3.49
CA ILE A 75 9.27 -4.47 -3.50
C ILE A 75 9.80 -4.59 -2.07
N GLY A 76 10.60 -5.63 -1.82
CA GLY A 76 11.17 -5.89 -0.51
C GLY A 76 10.10 -6.20 0.55
N ASP A 77 10.38 -5.75 1.77
CA ASP A 77 9.67 -6.04 3.01
C ASP A 77 8.82 -4.87 3.53
N ALA A 78 9.03 -3.65 3.02
CA ALA A 78 8.30 -2.45 3.38
C ALA A 78 8.25 -1.45 2.20
N PRO A 79 7.36 -0.44 2.23
CA PRO A 79 7.39 0.67 1.29
C PRO A 79 8.77 1.36 1.25
N LEU A 80 9.16 1.83 0.06
CA LEU A 80 10.46 2.48 -0.14
C LEU A 80 10.59 3.79 0.63
N CYS A 81 9.50 4.51 0.89
CA CYS A 81 9.51 5.71 1.74
C CYS A 81 9.89 5.39 3.20
N SER A 82 9.51 4.22 3.71
CA SER A 82 9.90 3.77 5.05
C SER A 82 11.35 3.29 5.09
N LYS A 83 11.82 2.63 4.03
CA LYS A 83 13.19 2.09 3.94
C LYS A 83 14.24 3.16 3.63
N PHE A 84 13.88 4.15 2.82
CA PHE A 84 14.76 5.24 2.39
C PHE A 84 14.13 6.62 2.64
N PRO A 85 13.82 6.97 3.91
CA PRO A 85 13.08 8.19 4.23
C PRO A 85 13.82 9.46 3.79
N ARG A 86 15.15 9.46 3.85
CA ARG A 86 15.97 10.58 3.38
C ARG A 86 15.86 10.81 1.87
N LEU A 87 15.90 9.74 1.06
CA LEU A 87 15.72 9.85 -0.39
C LEU A 87 14.29 10.31 -0.72
N TYR A 88 13.31 9.74 -0.03
CA TYR A 88 11.91 10.12 -0.19
C TYR A 88 11.65 11.60 0.13
N ASN A 89 12.30 12.16 1.16
CA ASN A 89 12.15 13.58 1.51
C ASN A 89 12.88 14.54 0.54
N LEU A 90 13.89 14.04 -0.18
CA LEU A 90 14.70 14.85 -1.10
C LEU A 90 14.20 14.81 -2.54
N THR A 91 13.36 13.83 -2.91
CA THR A 91 12.79 13.71 -4.26
C THR A 91 11.70 14.73 -4.51
N ASN A 92 11.60 15.21 -5.76
CA ASN A 92 10.52 16.11 -6.17
C ASN A 92 9.22 15.39 -6.53
N LYS A 93 9.27 14.07 -6.74
CA LYS A 93 8.15 13.26 -7.21
C LYS A 93 7.92 12.07 -6.28
N GLN A 94 7.31 12.34 -5.13
CA GLN A 94 6.93 11.33 -4.14
C GLN A 94 5.78 10.44 -4.66
N PHE A 95 4.82 11.05 -5.35
CA PHE A 95 3.66 10.36 -5.95
C PHE A 95 3.93 9.98 -7.42
N ILE A 96 4.98 9.19 -7.66
CA ILE A 96 5.33 8.70 -9.00
C ILE A 96 5.03 7.20 -9.13
N SER A 97 4.60 6.75 -10.31
CA SER A 97 4.37 5.33 -10.56
C SER A 97 5.68 4.57 -10.81
N VAL A 98 5.68 3.26 -10.54
CA VAL A 98 6.83 2.39 -10.85
C VAL A 98 7.15 2.46 -12.34
N SER A 99 6.14 2.35 -13.20
CA SER A 99 6.26 2.51 -14.66
C SER A 99 6.99 3.78 -15.07
N ALA A 100 6.61 4.94 -14.52
CA ALA A 100 7.22 6.21 -14.88
C ALA A 100 8.70 6.28 -14.47
N VAL A 101 9.08 5.68 -13.33
CA VAL A 101 10.48 5.61 -12.89
C VAL A 101 11.32 4.80 -13.88
N PHE A 102 10.84 3.62 -14.27
CA PHE A 102 11.59 2.73 -15.16
C PHE A 102 11.62 3.24 -16.61
N LYS A 103 10.49 3.75 -17.13
CA LYS A 103 10.42 4.35 -18.48
C LYS A 103 11.32 5.57 -18.64
N SER A 104 11.47 6.37 -17.58
CA SER A 104 12.40 7.51 -17.58
C SER A 104 13.84 7.13 -17.23
N GLN A 105 14.16 5.84 -17.12
CA GLN A 105 15.49 5.37 -16.72
C GLN A 105 16.00 6.07 -15.46
N TRP A 106 15.14 6.22 -14.45
CA TRP A 106 15.42 6.86 -13.16
C TRP A 106 15.69 8.38 -13.20
N GLN A 107 15.57 9.05 -14.36
CA GLN A 107 15.84 10.49 -14.49
C GLN A 107 14.84 11.35 -13.68
N CYS A 108 13.62 10.85 -13.49
CA CYS A 108 12.57 11.54 -12.73
C CYS A 108 12.82 11.57 -11.21
N ILE A 109 13.73 10.74 -10.71
CA ILE A 109 14.17 10.74 -9.30
C ILE A 109 15.39 11.68 -9.21
N SER A 110 15.10 12.98 -9.34
CA SER A 110 16.06 14.07 -9.15
C SER A 110 15.97 14.63 -7.73
N PHE A 111 17.11 15.04 -7.19
CA PHE A 111 17.24 15.49 -5.80
C PHE A 111 17.71 16.94 -5.76
N ARG A 112 17.15 17.75 -4.86
CA ARG A 112 17.30 19.22 -4.88
C ARG A 112 18.70 19.76 -4.52
N ARG A 113 19.64 18.94 -4.02
CA ARG A 113 20.95 19.39 -3.51
C ARG A 113 22.09 18.43 -3.88
N SER A 114 23.31 18.98 -4.00
CA SER A 114 24.54 18.21 -4.18
C SER A 114 24.77 17.26 -3.00
N PHE A 115 25.21 16.03 -3.28
CA PHE A 115 25.14 14.88 -2.38
C PHE A 115 26.27 14.84 -1.34
N CYS A 116 25.95 14.33 -0.14
CA CYS A 116 26.93 13.70 0.75
C CYS A 116 27.04 12.19 0.40
N GLU A 117 28.16 11.56 0.74
CA GLU A 117 28.48 10.15 0.45
C GLU A 117 27.36 9.17 0.86
N GLU A 118 26.82 9.35 2.06
CA GLU A 118 25.70 8.56 2.61
C GLU A 118 24.49 8.48 1.66
N THR A 119 24.15 9.58 0.99
CA THR A 119 22.99 9.61 0.09
C THR A 119 23.28 8.91 -1.24
N LEU A 120 24.54 8.92 -1.69
CA LEU A 120 24.96 8.15 -2.86
C LEU A 120 24.86 6.65 -2.59
N GLU A 121 25.28 6.21 -1.41
CA GLU A 121 25.16 4.80 -0.99
C GLU A 121 23.70 4.34 -0.97
N MET A 122 22.80 5.11 -0.35
CA MET A 122 21.37 4.80 -0.33
C MET A 122 20.78 4.69 -1.76
N ARG A 123 21.21 5.54 -2.69
CA ARG A 123 20.78 5.45 -4.10
C ARG A 123 21.27 4.18 -4.76
N THR A 124 22.50 3.76 -4.50
CA THR A 124 23.06 2.50 -4.99
C THR A 124 22.28 1.32 -4.43
N GLN A 125 22.02 1.29 -3.12
CA GLN A 125 21.22 0.24 -2.48
C GLN A 125 19.80 0.17 -3.06
N LEU A 126 19.15 1.32 -3.27
CA LEU A 126 17.84 1.39 -3.91
C LEU A 126 17.86 0.81 -5.34
N ARG A 127 18.87 1.17 -6.15
CA ARG A 127 19.03 0.63 -7.51
C ARG A 127 19.27 -0.87 -7.50
N MET A 128 20.11 -1.36 -6.58
CA MET A 128 20.39 -2.79 -6.42
C MET A 128 19.13 -3.56 -6.03
N LEU A 129 18.31 -3.03 -5.13
CA LEU A 129 17.03 -3.63 -4.75
C LEU A 129 16.10 -3.78 -5.97
N CYS A 130 16.16 -2.86 -6.92
CA CYS A 130 15.33 -2.85 -8.12
C CYS A 130 15.94 -3.56 -9.34
N LEU A 131 17.15 -4.10 -9.26
CA LEU A 131 17.92 -4.61 -10.42
C LEU A 131 17.21 -5.75 -11.18
N GLY A 132 16.38 -6.54 -10.48
CA GLY A 132 15.62 -7.66 -11.06
C GLY A 132 14.17 -7.35 -11.42
N VAL A 133 13.75 -6.08 -11.36
CA VAL A 133 12.37 -5.69 -11.66
C VAL A 133 12.17 -5.61 -13.17
N CYS A 134 11.34 -6.49 -13.71
CA CYS A 134 10.92 -6.49 -15.10
C CYS A 134 9.42 -6.19 -15.20
N LEU A 135 9.08 -5.04 -15.78
CA LEU A 135 7.68 -4.69 -16.06
C LEU A 135 7.17 -5.51 -17.26
N ASN A 136 5.88 -5.81 -17.26
CA ASN A 136 5.21 -6.55 -18.33
C ASN A 136 3.91 -5.85 -18.73
N GLU A 137 3.13 -6.45 -19.63
CA GLU A 137 1.90 -5.86 -20.15
C GLU A 137 0.68 -6.05 -19.22
N GLU A 138 0.79 -6.91 -18.20
CA GLU A 138 -0.31 -7.22 -17.28
C GLU A 138 -0.58 -6.06 -16.31
N HIS A 139 -1.80 -5.96 -15.82
CA HIS A 139 -2.14 -4.98 -14.80
C HIS A 139 -1.50 -5.29 -13.45
N ASP A 140 -1.14 -4.24 -12.72
CA ASP A 140 -0.74 -4.32 -11.32
C ASP A 140 -1.87 -4.96 -10.48
N ARG A 141 -1.49 -5.80 -9.53
CA ARG A 141 -2.43 -6.49 -8.64
C ARG A 141 -2.19 -6.12 -7.19
N CYS A 142 -3.28 -5.93 -6.45
CA CYS A 142 -3.22 -5.77 -5.00
C CYS A 142 -3.32 -7.15 -4.35
N ILE A 143 -2.41 -7.46 -3.43
CA ILE A 143 -2.35 -8.72 -2.68
C ILE A 143 -2.63 -8.43 -1.21
N TRP A 144 -3.63 -9.10 -0.65
CA TRP A 144 -4.01 -8.97 0.75
C TRP A 144 -3.09 -9.78 1.65
N LYS A 145 -2.37 -9.13 2.58
CA LYS A 145 -1.35 -9.78 3.41
C LYS A 145 -1.92 -10.63 4.56
N LEU A 146 -3.19 -10.44 4.93
CA LEU A 146 -3.79 -11.12 6.08
C LEU A 146 -4.39 -12.50 5.72
N THR A 147 -4.25 -12.95 4.47
CA THR A 147 -4.72 -14.25 4.01
C THR A 147 -3.68 -14.92 3.12
N ASN A 148 -3.55 -16.24 3.23
CA ASN A 148 -2.62 -17.01 2.38
C ASN A 148 -3.02 -17.00 0.90
N SER A 149 -4.32 -16.80 0.61
CA SER A 149 -4.81 -16.69 -0.78
C SER A 149 -4.48 -15.35 -1.43
N GLY A 150 -4.00 -14.36 -0.66
CA GLY A 150 -3.82 -13.00 -1.14
C GLY A 150 -5.14 -12.26 -1.41
N GLN A 151 -6.29 -12.83 -1.03
CA GLN A 151 -7.62 -12.25 -1.28
C GLN A 151 -8.17 -11.56 -0.05
N PHE A 152 -8.81 -10.41 -0.25
CA PHE A 152 -9.43 -9.66 0.83
C PHE A 152 -10.54 -10.46 1.53
N SER A 153 -10.55 -10.38 2.86
CA SER A 153 -11.63 -10.93 3.68
C SER A 153 -11.94 -10.01 4.84
N ILE A 154 -13.22 -9.65 4.99
CA ILE A 154 -13.74 -8.90 6.14
C ILE A 154 -13.32 -9.56 7.45
N LYS A 155 -13.36 -10.91 7.52
CA LYS A 155 -13.01 -11.65 8.74
C LYS A 155 -11.55 -11.44 9.13
N SER A 156 -10.64 -11.48 8.15
CA SER A 156 -9.20 -11.29 8.41
C SER A 156 -8.89 -9.87 8.92
N LEU A 157 -9.52 -8.85 8.33
CA LEU A 157 -9.34 -7.46 8.75
C LEU A 157 -9.96 -7.20 10.13
N TYR A 158 -11.17 -7.70 10.35
CA TYR A 158 -11.88 -7.57 11.62
C TYR A 158 -11.05 -8.16 12.77
N ASN A 159 -10.51 -9.37 12.59
CA ASN A 159 -9.67 -10.01 13.61
C ASN A 159 -8.41 -9.18 13.88
N MET A 160 -7.69 -8.74 12.85
CA MET A 160 -6.48 -7.92 13.01
C MET A 160 -6.74 -6.60 13.76
N LEU A 161 -7.86 -5.93 13.48
CA LEU A 161 -8.23 -4.70 14.16
C LEU A 161 -8.65 -4.95 15.62
N LYS A 162 -9.36 -6.05 15.87
CA LYS A 162 -9.79 -6.44 17.21
C LYS A 162 -8.60 -6.82 18.10
N ASP A 163 -7.61 -7.52 17.54
CA ASP A 163 -6.41 -7.95 18.28
C ASP A 163 -5.46 -6.76 18.61
N LYS A 164 -5.68 -5.59 18.00
CA LYS A 164 -4.92 -4.35 18.26
C LYS A 164 -5.54 -3.44 19.32
N GLN A 165 -6.74 -3.75 19.81
CA GLN A 165 -7.41 -3.02 20.89
C GLN A 165 -7.05 -3.60 22.25
#